data_AF-A0A3D1EPY1-F1
#
_entry.id   AF-A0A3D1EPY1-F1
#
_cell.length_a   1.000
_cell.length_b   1.000
_cell.length_c   1.000
_cell.angle_alpha   90.00
_cell.angle_beta   90.00
_cell.angle_gamma   90.00
#
_symmetry.space_group_name_H-M   'P 1'
#
loop_
_entity.id
_entity.type
_entity.pdbx_description
1 polymer ?
#
loop_
_entity_poly.entity_id
_entity_poly.type
_entity_poly.pdbx_seq_one_letter_code
_entity_poly.pdbx_strand_id
1 'polypeptide(L)'
;MPQQDRHPMDFDTAGSVEMSVTALVLALEGPLLFFIITRQGTSPLLAAGILLLPVVIVLPLIWMLWRPWSVRWEFRSPGEHAEIRTVQSLSGFNNCVRLAADDYGLHATLNRPFRWLGGEPFSIPWSEIDWMDQGSLGRFSQTRKASVSGKSLVVPSWVYEAAERY
;
A
#
# COMPACT_ATOMS: atom_id res chain seq x y z
N MET A 1 -15.27 7.84 -22.66
CA MET A 1 -14.66 7.24 -21.46
C MET A 1 -13.15 7.23 -21.69
N PRO A 2 -12.33 7.91 -20.87
CA PRO A 2 -10.89 7.77 -21.02
C PRO A 2 -10.53 6.34 -20.62
N GLN A 3 -9.82 5.68 -21.52
CA GLN A 3 -9.33 4.31 -21.40
C GLN A 3 -8.39 4.27 -20.20
N GLN A 4 -8.88 3.72 -19.09
CA GLN A 4 -8.09 3.49 -17.88
C GLN A 4 -6.97 2.53 -18.28
N ASP A 5 -5.72 2.99 -18.21
CA ASP A 5 -4.52 2.21 -18.54
C ASP A 5 -4.55 0.89 -17.78
N ARG A 6 -5.03 -0.15 -18.45
CA ARG A 6 -5.01 -1.53 -17.97
C ARG A 6 -3.58 -2.01 -18.10
N HIS A 7 -2.77 -1.76 -17.07
CA HIS A 7 -1.66 -2.66 -16.79
C HIS A 7 -2.09 -3.65 -15.70
N PRO A 8 -2.57 -4.86 -16.07
CA PRO A 8 -2.77 -5.96 -15.12
C PRO A 8 -1.46 -6.42 -14.42
N MET A 9 -0.31 -5.83 -14.80
CA MET A 9 1.02 -6.10 -14.25
C MET A 9 1.28 -5.52 -12.83
N ASP A 10 0.29 -4.88 -12.21
CA ASP A 10 0.53 -3.92 -11.14
C ASP A 10 0.10 -4.38 -9.72
N PHE A 11 -0.58 -5.53 -9.62
CA PHE A 11 -0.76 -6.23 -8.34
C PHE A 11 0.23 -7.38 -8.15
N ASP A 12 0.58 -8.08 -9.24
CA ASP A 12 1.62 -9.09 -9.27
C ASP A 12 2.60 -8.83 -10.41
N THR A 13 3.89 -8.89 -10.05
CA THR A 13 5.06 -8.95 -10.93
C THR A 13 5.36 -7.73 -11.81
N ALA A 14 6.25 -6.87 -11.29
CA ALA A 14 7.42 -6.59 -12.10
C ALA A 14 7.99 -7.93 -12.58
N GLY A 15 8.29 -8.08 -13.86
CA GLY A 15 9.20 -9.14 -14.29
C GLY A 15 10.43 -9.12 -13.39
N SER A 16 10.94 -10.29 -13.01
CA SER A 16 12.12 -10.49 -12.15
C SER A 16 13.29 -9.54 -12.45
N VAL A 17 13.40 -9.10 -13.71
CA VAL A 17 14.36 -8.10 -14.21
C VAL A 17 14.20 -6.72 -13.56
N GLU A 18 13.01 -6.12 -13.52
CA GLU A 18 12.80 -4.81 -12.89
C GLU A 18 13.10 -4.84 -11.39
N MET A 19 12.76 -5.96 -10.74
CA MET A 19 13.07 -6.20 -9.33
C MET A 19 14.58 -6.30 -9.12
N SER A 20 15.28 -7.02 -9.99
CA SER A 20 16.73 -7.16 -9.93
C SER A 20 17.43 -5.82 -10.16
N VAL A 21 16.95 -5.02 -11.11
CA VAL A 21 17.48 -3.67 -11.39
C VAL A 21 17.24 -2.74 -10.22
N THR A 22 16.02 -2.74 -9.64
CA THR A 22 15.71 -1.88 -8.50
C THR A 22 16.52 -2.29 -7.26
N ALA A 23 16.66 -3.60 -7.02
CA ALA A 23 17.51 -4.12 -5.94
C ALA A 23 18.99 -3.74 -6.14
N LEU A 24 19.50 -3.80 -7.39
CA LEU A 24 20.85 -3.39 -7.73
C LEU A 24 21.06 -1.88 -7.48
N VAL A 25 20.12 -1.04 -7.92
CA VAL A 25 20.19 0.41 -7.69
C VAL A 25 20.23 0.72 -6.20
N LEU A 26 19.34 0.13 -5.39
CA LEU A 26 19.35 0.33 -3.94
C LEU A 26 20.61 -0.19 -3.27
N ALA A 27 21.14 -1.33 -3.74
CA ALA A 27 22.40 -1.88 -3.27
C ALA A 27 23.60 -0.98 -3.57
N LEU A 28 23.52 -0.12 -4.59
CA LEU A 28 24.54 0.88 -4.93
C LEU A 28 24.31 2.22 -4.23
N GLU A 29 23.05 2.65 -4.09
CA GLU A 29 22.69 3.91 -3.44
C GLU A 29 23.07 3.93 -1.96
N GLY A 30 22.83 2.84 -1.22
CA GLY A 30 23.17 2.75 0.20
C GLY A 30 24.66 3.02 0.48
N PRO A 31 25.59 2.27 -0.14
CA PRO A 31 27.03 2.51 -0.01
C PRO A 31 27.48 3.88 -0.51
N LEU A 32 26.89 4.38 -1.61
CA LEU A 32 27.22 5.70 -2.14
C LEU A 32 26.82 6.81 -1.15
N LEU A 33 25.60 6.76 -0.60
CA LEU A 33 25.13 7.70 0.42
C LEU A 33 25.99 7.61 1.67
N PHE A 34 26.32 6.40 2.12
CA PHE A 34 27.23 6.19 3.24
C PHE A 34 28.60 6.86 3.01
N PHE A 35 29.18 6.67 1.82
CA PHE A 35 30.45 7.27 1.46
C PHE A 35 30.37 8.81 1.40
N ILE A 36 29.30 9.36 0.84
CA ILE A 36 29.07 10.82 0.79
C ILE A 36 28.95 11.39 2.21
N ILE A 37 28.13 10.78 3.07
CA ILE A 37 27.89 11.24 4.44
C ILE A 37 29.19 11.19 5.26
N THR A 38 29.96 10.10 5.15
CA THR A 38 31.25 9.95 5.86
C THR A 38 32.31 10.92 5.34
N ARG A 39 32.35 11.19 4.02
CA ARG A 39 33.21 12.23 3.42
C ARG A 39 32.94 13.64 3.93
N GLN A 40 31.72 13.92 4.40
CA GLN A 40 31.36 15.21 5.01
C GLN A 40 31.79 15.34 6.48
N GLY A 41 32.54 14.38 7.02
CA GLY A 41 33.02 14.40 8.41
C GLY A 41 32.07 13.75 9.41
N THR A 42 30.98 13.13 8.93
CA THR A 42 30.08 12.36 9.78
C THR A 42 30.73 11.06 10.22
N SER A 43 30.58 10.69 11.49
CA SER A 43 31.12 9.41 11.97
C SER A 43 30.45 8.23 11.26
N PRO A 44 31.17 7.13 10.98
CA PRO A 44 30.59 5.94 10.34
C PRO A 44 29.35 5.40 11.08
N LEU A 45 29.35 5.50 12.41
CA LEU A 45 28.23 5.05 13.24
C LEU A 45 26.99 5.93 13.04
N LEU A 46 27.16 7.25 12.98
CA LEU A 46 26.06 8.18 12.72
C LEU A 46 25.55 8.02 11.28
N ALA A 47 26.45 7.84 10.31
CA ALA A 47 26.10 7.60 8.92
C ALA A 47 25.26 6.32 8.76
N ALA A 48 25.68 5.22 9.40
CA ALA A 48 24.91 3.98 9.43
C ALA A 48 23.55 4.18 10.12
N GLY A 49 23.52 4.90 11.25
CA GLY A 49 22.29 5.24 11.95
C GLY A 49 21.29 5.99 11.08
N ILE A 50 21.74 7.00 10.33
CA ILE A 50 20.90 7.79 9.41
C ILE A 50 20.31 6.90 8.31
N LEU A 51 21.09 5.99 7.74
CA LEU A 51 20.62 5.10 6.67
C LEU A 51 19.64 4.04 7.17
N LEU A 52 19.81 3.57 8.41
CA LEU A 52 18.92 2.56 9.01
C LEU A 52 17.64 3.17 9.58
N LEU A 53 17.65 4.44 9.98
CA LEU A 53 16.52 5.10 10.62
C LEU A 53 15.20 4.98 9.83
N PRO A 54 15.15 5.19 8.50
CA PRO A 54 13.93 4.99 7.72
C PRO A 54 13.38 3.57 7.82
N VAL A 55 14.25 2.55 7.74
CA VAL A 55 13.85 1.14 7.84
C VAL A 55 13.30 0.83 9.23
N VAL A 56 13.97 1.33 10.27
CA VAL A 56 13.57 1.16 11.68
C VAL A 56 12.24 1.86 11.98
N ILE A 57 11.90 2.94 11.28
CA ILE A 57 10.60 3.63 11.43
C ILE A 57 9.51 2.93 10.62
N VAL A 58 9.80 2.55 9.38
CA VAL A 58 8.80 1.99 8.44
C VAL A 58 8.36 0.59 8.86
N LEU A 59 9.28 -0.26 9.32
CA LEU A 59 8.95 -1.64 9.71
C LEU A 59 7.89 -1.73 10.81
N PRO A 60 8.01 -1.03 11.96
CA PRO A 60 6.95 -0.99 12.97
C PRO A 60 5.62 -0.44 12.44
N LEU A 61 5.64 0.54 11.54
CA LEU A 61 4.41 1.09 10.95
C LEU A 61 3.70 0.05 10.09
N ILE A 62 4.42 -0.69 9.24
CA ILE A 62 3.85 -1.83 8.48
C ILE A 62 3.28 -2.87 9.45
N TRP A 63 4.04 -3.20 10.49
CA TRP A 63 3.63 -4.23 11.44
C TRP A 63 2.39 -3.84 12.24
N MET A 64 2.26 -2.57 12.63
CA MET A 64 1.13 -2.08 13.43
C MET A 64 -0.11 -1.77 12.59
N LEU A 65 0.07 -1.18 11.40
CA LEU A 65 -1.02 -0.62 10.61
C LEU A 65 -1.46 -1.51 9.45
N TRP A 66 -0.58 -2.36 8.93
CA TRP A 66 -0.82 -3.16 7.71
C TRP A 66 -0.96 -4.66 7.99
N ARG A 67 -0.02 -5.25 8.73
CA ARG A 67 -0.01 -6.68 9.09
C ARG A 67 -1.33 -7.22 9.68
N PRO A 68 -2.06 -6.48 10.53
CA PRO A 68 -3.33 -6.98 11.07
C PRO A 68 -4.39 -7.24 10.00
N TRP A 69 -4.28 -6.61 8.83
CA TRP A 69 -5.15 -6.85 7.68
C TRP A 69 -4.66 -8.05 6.88
N SER A 70 -3.37 -8.09 6.52
CA SER A 70 -2.81 -9.15 5.68
C SER A 70 -2.79 -10.53 6.31
N VAL A 71 -2.70 -10.63 7.64
CA VAL A 71 -2.78 -11.93 8.34
C VAL A 71 -4.22 -12.45 8.39
N ARG A 72 -5.21 -11.56 8.37
CA ARG A 72 -6.62 -11.94 8.54
C ARG A 72 -7.29 -12.31 7.22
N TRP A 73 -6.93 -11.63 6.14
CA TRP A 73 -7.49 -11.85 4.83
C TRP A 73 -6.40 -12.17 3.83
N GLU A 74 -6.38 -13.42 3.39
CA GLU A 74 -5.47 -13.86 2.34
C GLU A 74 -5.72 -13.06 1.05
N PHE A 75 -4.62 -12.69 0.39
CA PHE A 75 -4.70 -12.01 -0.89
C PHE A 75 -5.26 -12.94 -1.96
N ARG A 76 -6.19 -12.40 -2.75
CA ARG A 76 -6.66 -13.00 -4.00
C ARG A 76 -6.32 -12.06 -5.14
N SER A 77 -5.81 -12.61 -6.25
CA SER A 77 -5.56 -11.82 -7.45
C SER A 77 -6.88 -11.20 -7.94
N PRO A 78 -6.91 -9.89 -8.22
CA PRO A 78 -8.13 -9.22 -8.67
C PRO A 78 -8.67 -9.82 -9.98
N GLY A 79 -9.99 -9.92 -10.10
CA GLY A 79 -10.68 -10.41 -11.31
C GLY A 79 -10.45 -9.52 -12.54
N GLU A 80 -10.81 -10.03 -13.73
CA GLU A 80 -10.62 -9.32 -15.01
C GLU A 80 -11.39 -7.99 -15.13
N HIS A 81 -12.37 -7.78 -14.25
CA HIS A 81 -13.21 -6.58 -14.21
C HIS A 81 -12.89 -5.67 -13.01
N ALA A 82 -11.79 -5.94 -12.31
CA ALA A 82 -11.40 -5.17 -11.15
C ALA A 82 -11.14 -3.70 -11.51
N GLU A 83 -11.77 -2.79 -10.75
CA GLU A 83 -11.49 -1.37 -10.83
C GLU A 83 -10.28 -1.03 -9.95
N ILE A 84 -9.14 -0.71 -10.58
CA ILE A 84 -7.87 -0.45 -9.90
C ILE A 84 -7.57 1.05 -9.84
N ARG A 85 -7.28 1.57 -8.65
CA ARG A 85 -6.80 2.95 -8.46
C ARG A 85 -5.74 3.03 -7.36
N THR A 86 -4.68 3.80 -7.61
CA THR A 86 -3.75 4.21 -6.55
C THR A 86 -4.44 5.26 -5.68
N VAL A 87 -4.43 5.05 -4.36
CA VAL A 87 -5.15 5.93 -3.43
C VAL A 87 -4.19 6.79 -2.64
N GLN A 88 -4.66 7.99 -2.31
CA GLN A 88 -3.88 8.97 -1.56
C GLN A 88 -3.63 8.56 -0.11
N SER A 89 -4.48 7.74 0.50
CA SER A 89 -4.28 7.26 1.87
C SER A 89 -5.13 6.02 2.17
N LEU A 90 -4.53 5.02 2.84
CA LEU A 90 -5.25 3.95 3.53
C LEU A 90 -4.46 3.56 4.79
N SER A 91 -5.13 3.45 5.93
CA SER A 91 -4.51 3.00 7.19
C SER A 91 -3.20 3.73 7.56
N GLY A 92 -3.11 5.03 7.28
CA GLY A 92 -1.93 5.85 7.57
C GLY A 92 -0.81 5.81 6.51
N PHE A 93 -0.95 5.00 5.45
CA PHE A 93 -0.02 4.97 4.32
C PHE A 93 -0.50 5.90 3.21
N ASN A 94 0.15 7.06 3.08
CA ASN A 94 -0.21 8.06 2.08
C ASN A 94 0.52 7.84 0.75
N ASN A 95 -0.21 7.85 -0.37
CA ASN A 95 0.30 7.62 -1.75
C ASN A 95 1.07 6.31 -1.96
N CYS A 96 1.00 5.40 -1.00
CA CYS A 96 1.77 4.15 -0.99
C CYS A 96 0.88 2.92 -1.14
N VAL A 97 -0.42 3.13 -1.38
CA VAL A 97 -1.44 2.08 -1.40
C VAL A 97 -2.12 2.06 -2.76
N ARG A 98 -2.24 0.87 -3.33
CA ARG A 98 -3.05 0.62 -4.51
C ARG A 98 -4.24 -0.24 -4.10
N LEU A 99 -5.44 0.21 -4.48
CA LEU A 99 -6.69 -0.48 -4.25
C LEU A 99 -7.23 -1.08 -5.55
N ALA A 100 -7.84 -2.25 -5.44
CA ALA A 100 -8.71 -2.80 -6.48
C ALA A 100 -10.05 -3.18 -5.85
N ALA A 101 -11.13 -3.05 -6.60
CA ALA A 101 -12.44 -3.55 -6.22
C ALA A 101 -12.97 -4.44 -7.34
N ASP A 102 -13.40 -5.65 -7.02
CA ASP A 102 -14.02 -6.60 -7.96
C ASP A 102 -15.27 -7.25 -7.35
N ASP A 103 -15.73 -8.34 -7.93
CA ASP A 103 -16.89 -9.11 -7.48
C ASP A 103 -16.69 -9.79 -6.12
N TYR A 104 -15.44 -10.11 -5.75
CA TYR A 104 -15.12 -10.71 -4.45
C TYR A 104 -15.09 -9.64 -3.35
N GLY A 105 -14.36 -8.54 -3.58
CA GLY A 105 -14.07 -7.63 -2.50
C GLY A 105 -13.14 -6.46 -2.82
N LEU A 106 -12.62 -5.87 -1.74
CA LEU A 106 -11.61 -4.83 -1.76
C LEU A 106 -10.22 -5.45 -1.60
N HIS A 107 -9.35 -5.21 -2.57
CA HIS A 107 -7.96 -5.66 -2.58
C HIS A 107 -7.07 -4.46 -2.30
N ALA A 108 -6.07 -4.63 -1.46
CA ALA A 108 -5.11 -3.59 -1.13
C ALA A 108 -3.69 -4.13 -1.19
N THR A 109 -2.80 -3.35 -1.78
CA THR A 109 -1.36 -3.62 -1.77
C THR A 109 -0.59 -2.34 -1.47
N LEU A 110 0.53 -2.47 -0.77
CA LEU A 110 1.51 -1.39 -0.69
C LEU A 110 2.40 -1.36 -1.94
N ASN A 111 3.03 -0.22 -2.18
CA ASN A 111 4.07 -0.08 -3.20
C ASN A 111 5.31 -0.92 -2.85
N ARG A 112 6.14 -1.21 -3.86
CA ARG A 112 7.25 -2.19 -3.78
C ARG A 112 8.21 -2.01 -2.59
N PRO A 113 8.70 -0.81 -2.24
CA PRO A 113 9.62 -0.66 -1.11
C PRO A 113 9.03 -1.16 0.21
N PHE A 114 7.72 -0.93 0.42
CA PHE A 114 7.03 -1.40 1.62
C PHE A 114 6.68 -2.88 1.55
N ARG A 115 6.39 -3.44 0.35
CA ARG A 115 6.22 -4.90 0.17
C ARG A 115 7.47 -5.68 0.56
N TRP A 116 8.66 -5.19 0.21
CA TRP A 116 9.93 -5.81 0.62
C TRP A 116 10.16 -5.79 2.13
N LEU A 117 9.58 -4.80 2.81
CA LEU A 117 9.59 -4.67 4.26
C LEU A 117 8.44 -5.42 4.95
N GLY A 118 7.79 -6.36 4.26
CA GLY A 118 6.72 -7.20 4.82
C GLY A 118 5.30 -6.65 4.66
N GLY A 119 5.12 -5.63 3.82
CA GLY A 119 3.82 -5.08 3.43
C GLY A 119 3.03 -5.99 2.48
N GLU A 120 2.69 -7.19 2.93
CA GLU A 120 1.97 -8.20 2.14
C GLU A 120 0.58 -7.70 1.69
N PRO A 121 0.15 -7.98 0.45
CA PRO A 121 -1.17 -7.58 -0.02
C PRO A 121 -2.28 -8.36 0.70
N PHE A 122 -3.52 -7.87 0.64
CA PHE A 122 -4.67 -8.52 1.27
C PHE A 122 -5.97 -8.24 0.51
N SER A 123 -6.99 -9.08 0.71
CA SER A 123 -8.28 -8.98 0.02
C SER A 123 -9.47 -9.17 0.97
N ILE A 124 -10.17 -8.09 1.31
CA ILE A 124 -11.32 -8.10 2.21
C ILE A 124 -12.59 -8.37 1.40
N PRO A 125 -13.35 -9.44 1.66
CA PRO A 125 -14.60 -9.71 0.96
C PRO A 125 -15.67 -8.67 1.31
N TRP A 126 -16.59 -8.38 0.39
CA TRP A 126 -17.68 -7.42 0.64
C TRP A 126 -18.54 -7.79 1.85
N SER A 127 -18.69 -9.08 2.13
CA SER A 127 -19.45 -9.60 3.27
C SER A 127 -18.87 -9.25 4.65
N GLU A 128 -17.60 -8.83 4.72
CA GLU A 128 -16.94 -8.41 5.96
C GLU A 128 -16.93 -6.87 6.15
N ILE A 129 -17.51 -6.13 5.20
CA ILE A 129 -17.45 -4.66 5.16
C ILE A 129 -18.83 -4.10 5.51
N ASP A 130 -18.95 -3.57 6.72
CA ASP A 130 -20.14 -2.85 7.18
C ASP A 130 -19.98 -1.35 6.91
N TRP A 131 -20.74 -0.81 5.95
CA TRP A 131 -20.68 0.60 5.62
C TRP A 131 -21.30 1.47 6.70
N MET A 132 -20.57 2.49 7.17
CA MET A 132 -21.04 3.42 8.18
C MET A 132 -21.63 4.67 7.55
N ASP A 133 -22.56 5.31 8.25
CA ASP A 133 -23.13 6.60 7.84
C ASP A 133 -22.04 7.66 7.66
N GLN A 134 -22.10 8.34 6.51
CA GLN A 134 -21.10 9.31 6.12
C GLN A 134 -21.39 10.67 6.76
N GLY A 135 -20.52 11.10 7.69
CA GLY A 135 -20.54 12.46 8.22
C GLY A 135 -20.21 13.52 7.17
N SER A 136 -20.48 14.79 7.47
CA SER A 136 -20.27 15.94 6.56
C SER A 136 -18.84 16.04 6.01
N LEU A 137 -17.82 15.75 6.83
CA LEU A 137 -16.40 15.71 6.44
C LEU A 137 -16.06 14.63 5.41
N GLY A 138 -16.75 13.48 5.43
CA GLY A 138 -16.56 12.40 4.46
C GLY A 138 -17.04 12.78 3.06
N ARG A 139 -18.14 13.55 2.99
CA ARG A 139 -18.68 14.07 1.71
C ARG A 139 -17.73 15.05 1.04
N PHE A 140 -17.10 15.93 1.82
CA PHE A 140 -16.12 16.89 1.29
C PHE A 140 -14.84 16.21 0.79
N SER A 141 -14.36 15.19 1.52
CA SER A 141 -13.11 14.48 1.19
C SER A 141 -13.28 13.34 0.18
N GLN A 142 -14.49 13.09 -0.32
CA GLN A 142 -14.82 11.93 -1.17
C GLN A 142 -14.35 10.60 -0.56
N THR A 143 -14.54 10.44 0.75
CA THR A 143 -14.19 9.21 1.49
C THR A 143 -15.39 8.65 2.23
N ARG A 144 -15.47 7.32 2.31
CA ARG A 144 -16.46 6.54 3.04
C ARG A 144 -15.79 5.80 4.18
N LYS A 145 -16.48 5.75 5.32
CA LYS A 145 -16.04 5.00 6.49
C LYS A 145 -16.72 3.63 6.46
N ALA A 146 -15.95 2.58 6.65
CA ALA A 146 -16.41 1.22 6.81
C ALA A 146 -15.94 0.67 8.15
N SER A 147 -16.72 -0.20 8.75
CA SER A 147 -16.29 -1.09 9.82
C SER A 147 -15.96 -2.43 9.19
N VAL A 148 -14.75 -2.92 9.40
CA VAL A 148 -14.31 -4.23 8.95
C VAL A 148 -13.92 -5.01 10.19
N SER A 149 -14.76 -5.98 10.56
CA SER A 149 -14.61 -6.78 11.77
C SER A 149 -14.32 -5.97 13.04
N GLY A 150 -15.05 -4.87 13.22
CA GLY A 150 -14.93 -3.97 14.38
C GLY A 150 -13.81 -2.93 14.30
N LYS A 151 -13.03 -2.90 13.21
CA LYS A 151 -12.03 -1.85 12.96
C LYS A 151 -12.54 -0.86 11.93
N SER A 152 -12.37 0.43 12.20
CA SER A 152 -12.70 1.47 11.24
C SER A 152 -11.66 1.51 10.12
N LEU A 153 -12.13 1.47 8.87
CA LEU A 153 -11.37 1.70 7.66
C LEU A 153 -11.97 2.90 6.92
N VAL A 154 -11.13 3.79 6.39
CA VAL A 154 -11.58 4.90 5.55
C VAL A 154 -11.09 4.65 4.14
N VAL A 155 -12.02 4.55 3.19
CA VAL A 155 -11.74 4.26 1.79
C VAL A 155 -12.29 5.38 0.91
N PRO A 156 -11.79 5.59 -0.31
CA PRO A 156 -12.41 6.53 -1.25
C PRO A 156 -13.85 6.13 -1.62
N SER A 157 -14.70 7.10 -1.93
CA SER A 157 -16.11 6.86 -2.29
C SER A 157 -16.30 5.91 -3.47
N TRP A 158 -15.39 5.88 -4.44
CA TRP A 158 -15.49 4.97 -5.59
C TRP A 158 -15.47 3.49 -5.19
N VAL A 159 -14.84 3.15 -4.06
CA VAL A 159 -14.82 1.78 -3.52
C VAL A 159 -16.22 1.38 -3.05
N TYR A 160 -16.93 2.31 -2.40
CA TYR A 160 -18.33 2.12 -2.01
C TYR A 160 -19.24 2.01 -3.25
N GLU A 161 -19.05 2.87 -4.24
CA GLU A 161 -19.79 2.81 -5.51
C GLU A 161 -19.49 1.53 -6.30
N ALA A 162 -18.29 0.95 -6.15
CA ALA A 162 -17.96 -0.36 -6.69
C ALA A 162 -18.69 -1.48 -5.93
N ALA A 163 -18.72 -1.41 -4.59
CA ALA A 163 -19.44 -2.38 -3.77
C ALA A 163 -20.96 -2.39 -4.03
N GLU A 164 -21.58 -1.24 -4.33
CA GLU A 164 -23.02 -1.20 -4.68
C GLU A 164 -23.34 -1.79 -6.08
N ARG A 165 -22.32 -2.00 -6.93
CA ARG A 165 -22.51 -2.60 -8.26
C ARG A 165 -22.53 -4.13 -8.24
N TYR A 166 -22.12 -4.76 -7.13
CA TYR A 166 -22.01 -6.21 -6.96
C TYR A 166 -22.94 -6.71 -5.85
#